data_AF-A0A0R3PG55-F1
#
_entry.id   AF-A0A0R3PG55-F1
#
_cell.length_a   1.000
_cell.length_b   1.000
_cell.length_c   1.000
_cell.angle_alpha   90.00
_cell.angle_beta   90.00
_cell.angle_gamma   90.00
#
_symmetry.space_group_name_H-M   'P 1'
#
loop_
_entity.id
_entity.type
_entity.pdbx_description
1 polymer ?
#
loop_
_entity_poly.entity_id
_entity_poly.type
_entity_poly.pdbx_seq_one_letter_code
_entity_poly.pdbx_strand_id
1 'polypeptide(L)'
;MVSMVPAYLFLVLFLQLFSSKDALGNFIPRADPWDIDGPCQVYVEKFAVVQSNMVRCATNWSIPPKVCTNCWEQFIAFKQVEYETKHLDNVTSLDNRTCSQVIYEDYLLSYSYDISEALSSNVWEKSRSCLTIAWNFTANDSRVEFSNQTLVFQEKLFLWRECVVNYTRHITDRNNSICGYCKEYFDDVFSYYWDIYVEPNVEFCVDIETTMNDTFHLWNDVWACAEKKDRKRDTAMVLITMAVLFVITALFYASNYIQGGGQTRIFVRCEFSQLLCERNHSFLFNVAEIFLIAKDQPRKISKFRFSDDTWSPTI
;
A
#
# COMPACT_ATOMS: atom_id res chain seq x y z
N MET A 1 -12.39 -68.60 6.88
CA MET A 1 -13.24 -67.40 6.73
C MET A 1 -12.35 -66.18 6.91
N VAL A 2 -11.84 -65.61 5.82
CA VAL A 2 -11.05 -64.36 5.82
C VAL A 2 -11.75 -63.41 4.85
N SER A 3 -12.02 -62.22 5.37
CA SER A 3 -12.94 -61.20 4.85
C SER A 3 -12.40 -60.51 3.60
N MET A 4 -13.13 -60.59 2.47
CA MET A 4 -12.91 -59.79 1.25
C MET A 4 -13.80 -58.54 1.28
N VAL A 5 -13.47 -57.53 2.10
CA VAL A 5 -14.22 -56.25 2.08
C VAL A 5 -13.36 -54.97 2.29
N PRO A 6 -12.22 -54.74 1.59
CA PRO A 6 -11.70 -53.37 1.55
C PRO A 6 -11.41 -52.80 0.16
N ALA A 7 -11.75 -53.48 -0.94
CA ALA A 7 -11.44 -52.98 -2.29
C ALA A 7 -12.50 -52.03 -2.87
N TYR A 8 -13.77 -52.19 -2.51
CA TYR A 8 -14.86 -51.41 -3.12
C TYR A 8 -15.00 -49.98 -2.55
N LEU A 9 -14.59 -49.75 -1.30
CA LEU A 9 -14.75 -48.43 -0.68
C LEU A 9 -13.75 -47.40 -1.24
N PHE A 10 -12.55 -47.84 -1.64
CA PHE A 10 -11.52 -46.96 -2.22
C PHE A 10 -11.83 -46.53 -3.65
N LEU A 11 -12.54 -47.36 -4.43
CA LEU A 11 -12.89 -47.03 -5.82
C LEU A 11 -13.98 -45.95 -5.91
N VAL A 12 -14.92 -45.94 -4.97
CA VAL A 12 -16.00 -44.94 -4.93
C VAL A 12 -15.49 -43.55 -4.49
N LEU A 13 -14.51 -43.51 -3.58
CA LEU A 13 -13.88 -42.25 -3.16
C LEU A 13 -12.99 -41.63 -4.25
N PHE A 14 -12.33 -42.44 -5.10
CA PHE A 14 -11.56 -41.92 -6.22
C PHE A 14 -12.44 -41.40 -7.38
N LEU A 15 -13.62 -41.99 -7.60
CA LEU A 15 -14.56 -41.51 -8.63
C LEU A 15 -15.26 -40.19 -8.26
N GLN A 16 -15.38 -39.85 -6.97
CA GLN A 16 -15.94 -38.57 -6.53
C GLN A 16 -14.93 -37.41 -6.59
N LEU A 17 -13.63 -37.70 -6.63
CA LEU A 17 -12.57 -36.67 -6.67
C LEU A 17 -12.21 -36.18 -8.09
N PHE A 18 -12.65 -36.89 -9.13
CA PHE A 18 -12.41 -36.51 -10.54
C PHE A 18 -13.62 -35.89 -11.25
N SER A 19 -14.71 -35.59 -10.53
CA SER A 19 -15.92 -34.99 -11.08
C SER A 19 -16.07 -33.49 -10.74
N SER A 20 -14.97 -32.73 -10.75
CA SER A 20 -14.99 -31.26 -10.60
C SER A 20 -14.32 -30.51 -11.75
N LYS A 21 -13.94 -31.22 -12.82
CA LYS A 21 -13.48 -30.62 -14.06
C LYS A 21 -14.60 -30.75 -15.08
N ASP A 22 -15.01 -29.61 -15.64
CA ASP A 22 -16.04 -29.44 -16.67
C ASP A 22 -17.48 -29.23 -16.16
N ALA A 23 -17.67 -28.21 -15.31
CA ALA A 23 -18.96 -27.52 -15.17
C ALA A 23 -18.97 -26.16 -15.91
N LEU A 24 -18.20 -26.06 -17.01
CA LEU A 24 -18.19 -24.89 -17.91
C LEU A 24 -18.57 -25.32 -19.33
N GLY A 25 -19.62 -26.13 -19.45
CA GLY A 25 -20.24 -26.49 -20.72
C GLY A 25 -21.61 -25.84 -20.82
N ASN A 26 -21.70 -24.73 -21.54
CA ASN A 26 -22.91 -24.09 -22.06
C ASN A 26 -24.17 -24.22 -21.19
N PHE A 27 -24.32 -23.33 -20.21
CA PHE A 27 -25.65 -23.02 -19.69
C PHE A 27 -26.40 -22.28 -20.81
N ILE A 28 -27.21 -23.00 -21.56
CA ILE A 28 -28.20 -22.38 -22.45
C ILE A 28 -29.30 -21.89 -21.51
N PRO A 29 -29.59 -20.58 -21.44
CA PRO A 29 -30.70 -20.11 -20.63
C PRO A 29 -31.96 -20.83 -21.11
N ARG A 30 -32.50 -21.71 -20.28
CA ARG A 30 -33.88 -22.15 -20.44
C ARG A 30 -34.71 -20.94 -20.08
N ALA A 31 -35.04 -20.13 -21.09
CA ALA A 31 -36.07 -19.12 -20.97
C ALA A 31 -37.39 -19.88 -20.79
N ASP A 32 -37.61 -20.33 -19.56
CA ASP A 32 -38.86 -20.93 -19.19
C ASP A 32 -39.97 -19.89 -19.41
N PRO A 33 -41.13 -20.25 -19.95
CA PRO A 33 -42.16 -19.29 -20.34
C PRO A 33 -42.77 -18.51 -19.17
N TRP A 34 -42.42 -18.86 -17.92
CA TRP A 34 -42.81 -18.18 -16.69
C TRP A 34 -41.72 -17.25 -16.12
N ASP A 35 -40.52 -17.24 -16.69
CA ASP A 35 -39.44 -16.36 -16.27
C ASP A 35 -39.60 -14.98 -16.92
N ILE A 36 -40.18 -14.04 -16.16
CA ILE A 36 -40.47 -12.66 -16.60
C ILE A 36 -39.20 -11.97 -17.14
N ASP A 37 -38.04 -12.28 -16.55
CA ASP A 37 -36.77 -11.62 -16.83
C ASP A 37 -35.84 -12.48 -17.71
N GLY A 38 -36.34 -13.60 -18.24
CA GLY A 38 -35.60 -14.49 -19.14
C GLY A 38 -34.89 -13.77 -20.31
N PRO A 39 -35.49 -12.74 -20.95
CA PRO A 39 -34.80 -11.94 -21.98
C PRO A 39 -33.56 -11.18 -21.46
N CYS A 40 -33.55 -10.79 -20.19
CA CYS A 40 -32.46 -10.03 -19.56
C CYS A 40 -31.36 -10.95 -19.01
N GLN A 41 -31.68 -12.22 -18.74
CA GLN A 41 -30.79 -13.20 -18.12
C GLN A 41 -29.44 -13.35 -18.84
N VAL A 42 -29.42 -13.29 -20.18
CA VAL A 42 -28.17 -13.40 -20.97
C VAL A 42 -27.17 -12.29 -20.64
N TYR A 43 -27.67 -11.08 -20.36
CA TYR A 43 -26.84 -9.94 -20.00
C TYR A 43 -26.32 -10.04 -18.58
N VAL A 44 -27.15 -10.53 -17.65
CA VAL A 44 -26.74 -10.83 -16.28
C VAL A 44 -25.64 -11.89 -16.26
N GLU A 45 -25.75 -12.94 -17.05
CA GLU A 45 -24.73 -13.99 -17.16
C GLU A 45 -23.41 -13.45 -17.70
N LYS A 46 -23.46 -12.65 -18.78
CA LYS A 46 -22.27 -11.97 -19.31
C LYS A 46 -21.62 -11.09 -18.24
N PHE A 47 -22.45 -10.37 -17.48
CA PHE A 47 -21.96 -9.47 -16.43
C PHE A 47 -21.33 -10.24 -15.26
N ALA A 48 -21.97 -11.33 -14.82
CA ALA A 48 -21.46 -12.20 -13.78
C ALA A 48 -20.09 -12.80 -14.14
N VAL A 49 -19.89 -13.18 -15.41
CA VAL A 49 -18.60 -13.69 -15.89
C VAL A 49 -17.50 -12.63 -15.73
N VAL A 50 -17.70 -11.40 -16.20
CA VAL A 50 -16.66 -10.36 -16.09
C VAL A 50 -16.42 -9.90 -14.65
N GLN A 51 -17.47 -9.82 -13.83
CA GLN A 51 -17.32 -9.56 -12.39
C GLN A 51 -16.51 -10.66 -11.71
N SER A 52 -16.82 -11.93 -11.99
CA SER A 52 -16.09 -13.07 -11.41
C SER A 52 -14.62 -13.10 -11.82
N ASN A 53 -14.31 -12.72 -13.06
CA ASN A 53 -12.94 -12.63 -13.55
C ASN A 53 -12.16 -11.52 -12.83
N MET A 54 -12.78 -10.37 -12.61
CA MET A 54 -12.17 -9.27 -11.84
C MET A 54 -11.93 -9.68 -10.38
N VAL A 55 -12.93 -10.27 -9.71
CA VAL A 55 -12.78 -10.79 -8.34
C VAL A 55 -11.65 -11.81 -8.27
N ARG A 56 -11.63 -12.78 -9.19
CA ARG A 56 -10.57 -13.81 -9.26
C ARG A 56 -9.19 -13.20 -9.45
N CYS A 57 -9.07 -12.17 -10.28
CA CYS A 57 -7.79 -11.49 -10.47
C CYS A 57 -7.35 -10.79 -9.17
N ALA A 58 -8.25 -10.01 -8.56
CA ALA A 58 -7.94 -9.28 -7.34
C ALA A 58 -7.54 -10.20 -6.18
N THR A 59 -8.20 -11.36 -6.04
CA THR A 59 -7.87 -12.33 -5.00
C THR A 59 -6.55 -13.04 -5.26
N ASN A 60 -6.24 -13.41 -6.51
CA ASN A 60 -4.94 -14.00 -6.88
C ASN A 60 -3.76 -13.05 -6.60
N TRP A 61 -3.99 -11.75 -6.77
CA TRP A 61 -2.98 -10.71 -6.55
C TRP A 61 -3.17 -9.97 -5.22
N SER A 62 -3.65 -10.66 -4.19
CA SER A 62 -3.86 -10.08 -2.85
C SER A 62 -2.65 -10.20 -1.91
N ILE A 63 -1.67 -11.05 -2.24
CA ILE A 63 -0.51 -11.34 -1.36
C ILE A 63 0.82 -11.23 -2.15
N PRO A 64 1.49 -10.07 -2.10
CA PRO A 64 0.96 -8.79 -1.63
C PRO A 64 -0.02 -8.18 -2.65
N PRO A 65 -0.81 -7.17 -2.28
CA PRO A 65 -1.78 -6.52 -3.17
C PRO A 65 -1.09 -5.91 -4.41
N LYS A 66 -1.43 -6.40 -5.61
CA LYS A 66 -0.92 -5.92 -6.91
C LYS A 66 -2.01 -5.83 -7.99
N VAL A 67 -3.17 -5.31 -7.60
CA VAL A 67 -4.38 -5.34 -8.43
C VAL A 67 -4.27 -4.35 -9.58
N CYS A 68 -3.70 -3.16 -9.36
CA CYS A 68 -3.68 -2.10 -10.36
C CYS A 68 -2.87 -2.50 -11.60
N THR A 69 -1.70 -3.10 -11.39
CA THR A 69 -0.76 -3.50 -12.44
C THR A 69 -1.12 -4.80 -13.14
N ASN A 70 -1.81 -5.74 -12.45
CA ASN A 70 -2.09 -7.07 -13.00
C ASN A 70 -3.56 -7.30 -13.41
N CYS A 71 -4.50 -6.51 -12.90
CA CYS A 71 -5.94 -6.74 -13.12
C CYS A 71 -6.65 -5.66 -13.94
N TRP A 72 -5.90 -4.72 -14.52
CA TRP A 72 -6.48 -3.63 -15.30
C TRP A 72 -7.30 -4.11 -16.50
N GLU A 73 -6.89 -5.18 -17.18
CA GLU A 73 -7.65 -5.74 -18.31
C GLU A 73 -9.02 -6.24 -17.87
N GLN A 74 -9.07 -6.95 -16.74
CA GLN A 74 -10.31 -7.48 -16.19
C GLN A 74 -11.21 -6.36 -15.71
N PHE A 75 -10.63 -5.29 -15.16
CA PHE A 75 -11.37 -4.10 -14.77
C PHE A 75 -11.98 -3.38 -15.97
N ILE A 76 -11.24 -3.21 -17.07
CA ILE A 76 -11.77 -2.60 -18.30
C ILE A 76 -12.91 -3.44 -18.87
N ALA A 77 -12.73 -4.76 -18.98
CA ALA A 77 -13.78 -5.65 -19.47
C ALA A 77 -15.04 -5.58 -18.59
N PHE A 78 -14.86 -5.54 -17.27
CA PHE A 78 -15.95 -5.34 -16.32
C PHE A 78 -16.68 -4.00 -16.56
N LYS A 79 -15.96 -2.88 -16.64
CA LYS A 79 -16.56 -1.54 -16.86
C LYS A 79 -17.21 -1.42 -18.23
N GLN A 80 -16.67 -2.08 -19.26
CA GLN A 80 -17.27 -2.12 -20.59
C GLN A 80 -18.64 -2.80 -20.55
N VAL A 81 -18.74 -3.98 -19.94
CA VAL A 81 -20.03 -4.68 -19.83
C VAL A 81 -20.98 -3.95 -18.89
N GLU A 82 -20.49 -3.35 -17.80
CA GLU A 82 -21.31 -2.51 -16.93
C GLU A 82 -21.92 -1.32 -17.69
N TYR A 83 -21.14 -0.68 -18.56
CA TYR A 83 -21.65 0.38 -19.43
C TYR A 83 -22.72 -0.16 -20.38
N GLU A 84 -22.45 -1.29 -21.05
CA GLU A 84 -23.41 -1.94 -21.96
C GLU A 84 -24.73 -2.27 -21.24
N THR A 85 -24.68 -2.87 -20.05
CA THR A 85 -25.87 -3.27 -19.29
C THR A 85 -26.68 -2.09 -18.78
N LYS A 86 -26.02 -0.98 -18.42
CA LYS A 86 -26.72 0.27 -18.03
C LYS A 86 -27.43 0.95 -19.21
N HIS A 87 -27.00 0.68 -20.45
CA HIS A 87 -27.58 1.25 -21.68
C HIS A 87 -28.40 0.21 -22.48
N LEU A 88 -28.94 -0.81 -21.82
CA LEU A 88 -29.87 -1.78 -22.41
C LEU A 88 -31.29 -1.21 -22.50
N ASP A 89 -31.46 -0.14 -23.27
CA ASP A 89 -32.75 0.53 -23.44
C ASP A 89 -33.66 -0.17 -24.45
N ASN A 90 -33.06 -0.96 -25.35
CA ASN A 90 -33.76 -1.62 -26.46
C ASN A 90 -34.23 -3.05 -26.14
N VAL A 91 -33.89 -3.56 -24.95
CA VAL A 91 -34.27 -4.92 -24.53
C VAL A 91 -35.12 -4.81 -23.28
N THR A 92 -36.29 -5.44 -23.33
CA THR A 92 -37.26 -5.43 -22.24
C THR A 92 -37.56 -6.82 -21.72
N SER A 93 -37.92 -6.89 -20.44
CA SER A 93 -38.55 -8.04 -19.80
C SER A 93 -39.94 -8.29 -20.38
N LEU A 94 -40.54 -9.44 -20.04
CA LEU A 94 -41.91 -9.78 -20.44
C LEU A 94 -42.97 -8.83 -19.87
N ASP A 95 -42.66 -8.08 -18.81
CA ASP A 95 -43.53 -7.06 -18.23
C ASP A 95 -43.21 -5.63 -18.72
N ASN A 96 -42.43 -5.51 -19.81
CA ASN A 96 -42.15 -4.28 -20.53
C ASN A 96 -41.29 -3.25 -19.75
N ARG A 97 -40.46 -3.72 -18.82
CA ARG A 97 -39.40 -2.91 -18.19
C ARG A 97 -38.10 -3.10 -18.91
N THR A 98 -37.23 -2.10 -18.89
CA THR A 98 -35.92 -2.23 -19.55
C THR A 98 -35.03 -3.17 -18.74
N CYS A 99 -34.17 -3.94 -19.42
CA CYS A 99 -33.24 -4.82 -18.70
C CYS A 99 -32.29 -4.03 -17.78
N SER A 100 -31.99 -2.77 -18.09
CA SER A 100 -31.22 -1.90 -17.18
C SER A 100 -31.94 -1.72 -15.83
N GLN A 101 -33.24 -1.44 -15.83
CA GLN A 101 -34.05 -1.32 -14.60
C GLN A 101 -34.12 -2.64 -13.83
N VAL A 102 -34.35 -3.74 -14.54
CA VAL A 102 -34.43 -5.08 -13.94
C VAL A 102 -33.10 -5.46 -13.25
N ILE A 103 -31.96 -5.15 -13.87
CA ILE A 103 -30.63 -5.52 -13.35
C ILE A 103 -30.25 -4.67 -12.12
N TYR A 104 -30.61 -3.39 -12.09
CA TYR A 104 -30.07 -2.44 -11.10
C TYR A 104 -31.08 -1.93 -10.06
N GLU A 105 -32.38 -1.83 -10.36
CA GLU A 105 -33.33 -1.04 -9.57
C GLU A 105 -34.56 -1.81 -9.07
N ASP A 106 -35.02 -2.83 -9.80
CA ASP A 106 -36.35 -3.43 -9.55
C ASP A 106 -36.43 -4.39 -8.37
N TYR A 107 -35.28 -4.77 -7.79
CA TYR A 107 -35.20 -5.72 -6.70
C TYR A 107 -34.75 -5.06 -5.39
N LEU A 108 -35.21 -5.61 -4.25
CA LEU A 108 -34.80 -5.17 -2.91
C LEU A 108 -33.28 -5.20 -2.73
N LEU A 109 -32.62 -6.16 -3.39
CA LEU A 109 -31.17 -6.32 -3.44
C LEU A 109 -30.75 -6.48 -4.89
N SER A 110 -29.84 -5.61 -5.36
CA SER A 110 -29.16 -5.79 -6.65
C SER A 110 -27.72 -6.23 -6.41
N TYR A 111 -27.49 -7.54 -6.43
CA TYR A 111 -26.13 -8.08 -6.32
C TYR A 111 -25.22 -7.58 -7.44
N SER A 112 -25.78 -7.42 -8.64
CA SER A 112 -25.08 -6.82 -9.79
C SER A 112 -24.56 -5.42 -9.46
N TYR A 113 -25.38 -4.58 -8.83
CA TYR A 113 -24.97 -3.26 -8.37
C TYR A 113 -23.94 -3.34 -7.23
N ASP A 114 -24.25 -4.08 -6.16
CA ASP A 114 -23.41 -4.13 -4.96
C ASP A 114 -22.00 -4.64 -5.25
N ILE A 115 -21.88 -5.67 -6.08
CA ILE A 115 -20.59 -6.21 -6.52
C ILE A 115 -19.85 -5.19 -7.39
N SER A 116 -20.55 -4.51 -8.30
CA SER A 116 -19.93 -3.50 -9.17
C SER A 116 -19.39 -2.32 -8.40
N GLU A 117 -20.13 -1.89 -7.38
CA GLU A 117 -19.74 -0.83 -6.48
C GLU A 117 -18.52 -1.26 -5.66
N ALA A 118 -18.55 -2.45 -5.06
CA ALA A 118 -17.40 -2.97 -4.30
C ALA A 118 -16.14 -3.12 -5.18
N LEU A 119 -16.26 -3.61 -6.41
CA LEU A 119 -15.15 -3.72 -7.35
C LEU A 119 -14.62 -2.35 -7.76
N SER A 120 -15.49 -1.36 -7.95
CA SER A 120 -15.10 -0.01 -8.34
C SER A 120 -14.47 0.74 -7.17
N SER A 121 -15.20 0.96 -6.07
CA SER A 121 -14.77 1.84 -4.98
C SER A 121 -13.82 1.18 -3.99
N ASN A 122 -14.03 -0.10 -3.65
CA ASN A 122 -13.21 -0.77 -2.62
C ASN A 122 -11.98 -1.49 -3.18
N VAL A 123 -12.05 -2.00 -4.41
CA VAL A 123 -10.93 -2.71 -5.03
C VAL A 123 -10.14 -1.76 -5.93
N TRP A 124 -10.78 -1.18 -6.94
CA TRP A 124 -10.08 -0.37 -7.93
C TRP A 124 -9.66 1.00 -7.39
N GLU A 125 -10.59 1.80 -6.88
CA GLU A 125 -10.29 3.16 -6.43
C GLU A 125 -9.33 3.23 -5.24
N LYS A 126 -9.26 2.22 -4.39
CA LYS A 126 -8.25 2.15 -3.34
C LYS A 126 -6.87 1.73 -3.85
N SER A 127 -6.80 1.07 -4.99
CA SER A 127 -5.55 0.68 -5.64
C SER A 127 -5.04 1.72 -6.65
N ARG A 128 -5.88 2.69 -7.04
CA ARG A 128 -5.62 3.57 -8.19
C ARG A 128 -4.53 4.58 -7.88
N SER A 129 -3.53 4.62 -8.76
CA SER A 129 -2.57 5.72 -8.98
C SER A 129 -1.50 5.29 -10.02
N CYS A 130 -1.28 3.98 -10.22
CA CYS A 130 -0.23 3.49 -11.14
C CYS A 130 -0.49 3.82 -12.63
N LEU A 131 -1.75 3.92 -13.02
CA LEU A 131 -2.17 4.02 -14.42
C LEU A 131 -3.43 4.86 -14.57
N THR A 132 -3.58 5.45 -15.75
CA THR A 132 -4.75 6.21 -16.18
C THR A 132 -5.44 5.44 -17.29
N ILE A 133 -6.75 5.29 -17.18
CA ILE A 133 -7.58 4.68 -18.22
C ILE A 133 -8.32 5.77 -18.97
N ALA A 134 -8.03 5.90 -20.27
CA ALA A 134 -8.81 6.73 -21.19
C ALA A 134 -10.01 5.90 -21.68
N TRP A 135 -11.17 6.16 -21.09
CA TRP A 135 -12.40 5.41 -21.39
C TRP A 135 -12.97 5.78 -22.76
N ASN A 136 -13.24 4.76 -23.57
CA ASN A 136 -14.01 4.89 -24.81
C ASN A 136 -14.93 3.68 -24.97
N PHE A 137 -16.07 3.72 -24.28
CA PHE A 137 -17.02 2.62 -24.22
C PHE A 137 -17.75 2.38 -25.54
N THR A 138 -17.99 3.43 -26.34
CA THR A 138 -18.73 3.34 -27.61
C THR A 138 -17.94 2.65 -28.71
N ALA A 139 -16.62 2.87 -28.76
CA ALA A 139 -15.74 2.23 -29.74
C ALA A 139 -15.10 0.92 -29.22
N ASN A 140 -15.33 0.56 -27.96
CA ASN A 140 -14.65 -0.55 -27.28
C ASN A 140 -13.10 -0.45 -27.38
N ASP A 141 -12.56 0.78 -27.39
CA ASP A 141 -11.12 1.10 -27.52
C ASP A 141 -10.66 1.89 -26.29
N SER A 142 -10.92 1.35 -25.10
CA SER A 142 -10.41 1.95 -23.86
C SER A 142 -8.90 1.72 -23.77
N ARG A 143 -8.14 2.79 -23.56
CA ARG A 143 -6.67 2.76 -23.56
C ARG A 143 -6.11 2.94 -22.16
N VAL A 144 -4.96 2.32 -21.91
CA VAL A 144 -4.26 2.39 -20.64
C VAL A 144 -2.92 3.07 -20.83
N GLU A 145 -2.66 4.04 -19.97
CA GLU A 145 -1.39 4.75 -19.89
C GLU A 145 -0.81 4.56 -18.49
N PHE A 146 0.32 3.88 -18.40
CA PHE A 146 1.05 3.76 -17.14
C PHE A 146 1.78 5.07 -16.86
N SER A 147 1.78 5.48 -15.59
CA SER A 147 2.64 6.58 -15.16
C SER A 147 4.10 6.23 -15.44
N ASN A 148 4.87 7.19 -15.93
CA ASN A 148 6.30 7.03 -16.15
C ASN A 148 7.02 6.58 -14.86
N GLN A 149 6.54 7.06 -13.70
CA GLN A 149 7.10 6.66 -12.41
C GLN A 149 6.95 5.16 -12.14
N THR A 150 5.78 4.61 -12.45
CA THR A 150 5.50 3.18 -12.31
C THR A 150 6.42 2.35 -13.21
N LEU A 151 6.63 2.78 -14.45
CA LEU A 151 7.48 2.07 -15.41
C LEU A 151 8.94 2.02 -14.95
N VAL A 152 9.49 3.17 -14.54
CA VAL A 152 10.87 3.26 -14.04
C VAL A 152 11.05 2.44 -12.76
N PHE A 153 10.09 2.48 -11.84
CA PHE A 153 10.13 1.63 -10.64
C PHE A 153 10.15 0.15 -11.00
N GLN A 154 9.27 -0.29 -11.91
CA GLN A 154 9.19 -1.68 -12.35
C GLN A 154 10.48 -2.16 -13.02
N GLU A 155 11.12 -1.31 -13.84
CA GLU A 155 12.40 -1.61 -14.48
C GLU A 155 13.51 -1.81 -13.45
N LYS A 156 13.68 -0.87 -12.52
CA LYS A 156 14.69 -0.98 -11.46
C LYS A 156 14.46 -2.22 -10.60
N LEU A 157 13.20 -2.47 -10.23
CA LEU A 157 12.81 -3.64 -9.45
C LEU A 157 13.11 -4.95 -10.20
N PHE A 158 12.90 -4.98 -11.52
CA PHE A 158 13.24 -6.12 -12.36
C PHE A 158 14.74 -6.40 -12.32
N LEU A 159 15.59 -5.38 -12.49
CA LEU A 159 17.05 -5.53 -12.43
C LEU A 159 17.52 -6.07 -11.07
N TRP A 160 16.95 -5.57 -9.97
CA TRP A 160 17.25 -6.12 -8.64
C TRP A 160 16.81 -7.58 -8.49
N ARG A 161 15.61 -7.95 -8.95
CA ARG A 161 15.14 -9.35 -8.92
C ARG A 161 16.01 -10.26 -9.78
N GLU A 162 16.45 -9.77 -10.94
CA GLU A 162 17.37 -10.50 -11.81
C GLU A 162 18.70 -10.76 -11.10
N CYS A 163 19.26 -9.76 -10.40
CA CYS A 163 20.44 -9.94 -9.56
C CYS A 163 20.24 -11.05 -8.52
N VAL A 164 19.10 -11.03 -7.81
CA VAL A 164 18.77 -12.04 -6.79
C VAL A 164 18.69 -13.45 -7.39
N VAL A 165 18.03 -13.60 -8.55
CA VAL A 165 17.92 -14.88 -9.25
C VAL A 165 19.29 -15.36 -9.74
N ASN A 166 20.10 -14.46 -10.28
CA ASN A 166 21.45 -14.75 -10.78
C ASN A 166 22.35 -15.25 -9.64
N TYR A 167 22.36 -14.53 -8.51
CA TYR A 167 23.07 -14.95 -7.29
C TYR A 167 22.62 -16.34 -6.81
N THR A 168 21.31 -16.60 -6.81
CA THR A 168 20.75 -17.90 -6.37
C THR A 168 21.08 -19.04 -7.32
N ARG A 169 21.28 -18.78 -8.61
CA ARG A 169 21.69 -19.79 -9.60
C ARG A 169 23.19 -20.10 -9.52
N HIS A 170 24.01 -19.10 -9.19
CA HIS A 170 25.48 -19.19 -9.19
C HIS A 170 26.10 -19.24 -7.78
N ILE A 171 25.43 -19.91 -6.82
CA ILE A 171 25.82 -20.07 -5.39
C ILE A 171 27.26 -20.61 -5.17
N THR A 172 27.96 -21.03 -6.22
CA THR A 172 29.34 -21.51 -6.17
C THR A 172 30.36 -20.51 -5.62
N ASP A 173 30.10 -19.20 -5.67
CA ASP A 173 31.04 -18.17 -5.18
C ASP A 173 30.74 -17.76 -3.72
N ARG A 174 31.27 -18.54 -2.76
CA ARG A 174 31.01 -18.38 -1.30
C ARG A 174 31.57 -17.11 -0.65
N ASN A 175 32.16 -16.19 -1.42
CA ASN A 175 32.91 -15.07 -0.85
C ASN A 175 32.06 -13.81 -0.61
N ASN A 176 30.95 -13.62 -1.34
CA ASN A 176 30.07 -12.47 -1.17
C ASN A 176 28.66 -12.90 -0.73
N SER A 177 28.09 -12.19 0.25
CA SER A 177 26.69 -12.35 0.61
C SER A 177 25.78 -11.74 -0.47
N ILE A 178 24.52 -12.19 -0.52
CA ILE A 178 23.48 -11.59 -1.37
C ILE A 178 23.37 -10.07 -1.16
N CYS A 179 23.56 -9.64 0.08
CA CYS A 179 23.55 -8.24 0.48
C CYS A 179 24.68 -7.44 -0.17
N GLY A 180 25.87 -8.03 -0.34
CA GLY A 180 26.99 -7.37 -1.00
C GLY A 180 26.87 -7.41 -2.52
N TYR A 181 26.38 -8.53 -3.07
CA TYR A 181 26.27 -8.72 -4.52
C TYR A 181 25.16 -7.88 -5.14
N CYS A 182 23.98 -7.80 -4.51
CA CYS A 182 22.84 -7.04 -5.03
C CYS A 182 22.63 -5.67 -4.36
N LYS A 183 23.64 -5.17 -3.60
CA LYS A 183 23.52 -3.89 -2.87
C LYS A 183 23.20 -2.73 -3.82
N GLU A 184 23.97 -2.62 -4.90
CA GLU A 184 23.85 -1.52 -5.86
C GLU A 184 22.44 -1.45 -6.48
N TYR A 185 21.92 -2.58 -6.94
CA TYR A 185 20.57 -2.65 -7.51
C TYR A 185 19.47 -2.37 -6.46
N PHE A 186 19.68 -2.81 -5.21
CA PHE A 186 18.74 -2.51 -4.13
C PHE A 186 18.73 -1.02 -3.80
N ASP A 187 19.92 -0.42 -3.68
CA ASP A 187 20.08 1.00 -3.38
C ASP A 187 19.48 1.87 -4.49
N ASP A 188 19.60 1.47 -5.76
CA ASP A 188 18.99 2.17 -6.91
C ASP A 188 17.44 2.11 -6.90
N VAL A 189 16.84 0.97 -6.56
CA VAL A 189 15.38 0.85 -6.37
C VAL A 189 14.94 1.68 -5.17
N PHE A 190 15.68 1.59 -4.07
CA PHE A 190 15.35 2.27 -2.81
C PHE A 190 15.45 3.78 -2.93
N SER A 191 16.51 4.30 -3.56
CA SER A 191 16.67 5.74 -3.79
C SER A 191 15.57 6.27 -4.68
N TYR A 192 15.27 5.57 -5.78
CA TYR A 192 14.20 5.97 -6.69
C TYR A 192 12.84 6.01 -5.98
N TYR A 193 12.52 4.97 -5.20
CA TYR A 193 11.31 4.93 -4.38
C TYR A 193 11.24 6.09 -3.38
N TRP A 194 12.36 6.42 -2.73
CA TRP A 194 12.39 7.49 -1.74
C TRP A 194 12.22 8.87 -2.38
N ASP A 195 12.82 9.10 -3.54
CA ASP A 195 12.73 10.35 -4.29
C ASP A 195 11.27 10.65 -4.68
N ILE A 196 10.54 9.64 -5.18
CA ILE A 196 9.13 9.79 -5.54
C ILE A 196 8.19 9.85 -4.32
N TYR A 197 8.54 9.18 -3.21
CA TYR A 197 7.71 9.15 -2.00
C TYR A 197 7.69 10.49 -1.25
N VAL A 198 8.77 11.25 -1.32
CA VAL A 198 8.90 12.56 -0.63
C VAL A 198 8.29 13.70 -1.46
N GLU A 199 7.94 13.45 -2.73
CA GLU A 199 7.38 14.47 -3.63
C GLU A 199 5.96 14.89 -3.18
N PRO A 200 5.73 16.19 -2.86
CA PRO A 200 4.43 16.64 -2.38
C PRO A 200 3.38 16.58 -3.51
N ASN A 201 2.16 16.15 -3.16
CA ASN A 201 0.99 16.06 -4.04
C ASN A 201 1.06 14.98 -5.14
N VAL A 202 1.99 14.03 -5.04
CA VAL A 202 1.97 12.83 -5.88
C VAL A 202 1.25 11.73 -5.11
N GLU A 203 0.06 11.33 -5.58
CA GLU A 203 -0.64 10.17 -5.03
C GLU A 203 0.07 8.90 -5.47
N PHE A 204 0.38 8.02 -4.53
CA PHE A 204 1.18 6.82 -4.78
C PHE A 204 0.33 5.59 -5.04
N CYS A 205 0.82 4.70 -5.89
CA CYS A 205 0.11 3.47 -6.18
C CYS A 205 0.37 2.43 -5.10
N VAL A 206 -0.72 1.84 -4.58
CA VAL A 206 -0.65 0.78 -3.57
C VAL A 206 0.23 -0.38 -4.02
N ASP A 207 0.19 -0.77 -5.30
CA ASP A 207 1.02 -1.86 -5.83
C ASP A 207 2.52 -1.61 -5.65
N ILE A 208 2.98 -0.37 -5.78
CA ILE A 208 4.39 0.00 -5.60
C ILE A 208 4.73 -0.02 -4.12
N GLU A 209 3.85 0.53 -3.28
CA GLU A 209 4.01 0.61 -1.82
C GLU A 209 4.15 -0.78 -1.19
N THR A 210 3.21 -1.67 -1.52
CA THR A 210 3.20 -3.04 -1.02
C THR A 210 4.40 -3.83 -1.54
N THR A 211 4.74 -3.67 -2.81
CA THR A 211 5.90 -4.35 -3.42
C THR A 211 7.22 -3.87 -2.79
N MET A 212 7.35 -2.58 -2.52
CA MET A 212 8.56 -2.04 -1.89
C MET A 212 8.64 -2.45 -0.41
N ASN A 213 7.52 -2.45 0.31
CA ASN A 213 7.46 -2.93 1.69
C ASN A 213 7.90 -4.40 1.81
N ASP A 214 7.41 -5.27 0.93
CA ASP A 214 7.85 -6.67 0.87
C ASP A 214 9.33 -6.81 0.52
N THR A 215 9.80 -6.01 -0.44
CA THR A 215 11.21 -5.98 -0.85
C THR A 215 12.11 -5.54 0.31
N PHE A 216 11.69 -4.54 1.07
CA PHE A 216 12.39 -4.05 2.25
C PHE A 216 12.39 -5.07 3.39
N HIS A 217 11.27 -5.73 3.66
CA HIS A 217 11.18 -6.81 4.65
C HIS A 217 12.09 -7.99 4.28
N LEU A 218 12.09 -8.39 3.00
CA LEU A 218 12.98 -9.45 2.50
C LEU A 218 14.45 -9.07 2.69
N TRP A 219 14.83 -7.83 2.35
CA TRP A 219 16.19 -7.34 2.48
C TRP A 219 16.66 -7.27 3.95
N ASN A 220 15.86 -6.66 4.82
CA ASN A 220 16.29 -6.36 6.20
C ASN A 220 16.06 -7.51 7.18
N ASP A 221 14.93 -8.20 7.09
CA ASP A 221 14.51 -9.14 8.11
C ASP A 221 14.85 -10.58 7.71
N VAL A 222 14.63 -10.95 6.44
CA VAL A 222 14.92 -12.31 5.96
C VAL A 222 16.41 -12.48 5.65
N TRP A 223 17.00 -11.56 4.87
CA TRP A 223 18.44 -11.64 4.53
C TRP A 223 19.36 -10.93 5.52
N ALA A 224 18.80 -10.21 6.49
CA ALA A 224 19.56 -9.51 7.52
C ALA A 224 20.62 -8.53 6.95
N CYS A 225 20.33 -7.94 5.77
CA CYS A 225 21.24 -7.04 5.08
C CYS A 225 21.36 -5.66 5.74
N ALA A 226 20.47 -5.33 6.68
CA ALA A 226 20.55 -4.11 7.48
C ALA A 226 21.91 -4.02 8.21
N GLU A 227 22.64 -2.93 7.97
CA GLU A 227 23.96 -2.70 8.57
C GLU A 227 23.85 -2.49 10.09
N LYS A 228 23.92 -3.58 10.86
CA LYS A 228 23.88 -3.56 12.34
C LYS A 228 25.09 -2.84 12.97
N LYS A 229 26.16 -2.63 12.20
CA LYS A 229 27.43 -2.08 12.68
C LYS A 229 27.32 -0.58 12.98
N ASP A 230 26.64 0.18 12.13
CA ASP A 230 26.57 1.63 12.26
C ASP A 230 25.59 2.06 13.36
N ARG A 231 24.47 1.34 13.51
CA ARG A 231 23.50 1.60 14.57
C ARG A 231 24.10 1.55 15.99
N LYS A 232 25.05 0.64 16.27
CA LYS A 232 25.70 0.58 17.60
C LYS A 232 26.63 1.76 17.84
N ARG A 233 27.36 2.18 16.80
CA ARG A 233 28.27 3.33 16.87
C ARG A 233 27.50 4.63 17.05
N ASP A 234 26.41 4.80 16.31
CA ASP A 234 25.59 6.01 16.38
C ASP A 234 24.85 6.11 17.72
N THR A 235 24.35 4.99 18.25
CA THR A 235 23.74 4.96 19.58
C THR A 235 24.73 5.40 20.67
N ALA A 236 25.99 4.95 20.58
CA ALA A 236 27.02 5.36 21.53
C ALA A 236 27.31 6.88 21.43
N MET A 237 27.42 7.42 20.22
CA MET A 237 27.61 8.87 19.99
C MET A 237 26.45 9.71 20.54
N VAL A 238 25.21 9.27 20.33
CA VAL A 238 24.02 9.97 20.84
C VAL A 238 23.98 9.94 22.37
N LEU A 239 24.31 8.82 23.00
CA LEU A 239 24.35 8.72 24.46
C LEU A 239 25.43 9.63 25.07
N ILE A 240 26.62 9.69 24.44
CA ILE A 240 27.71 10.56 24.89
C ILE A 240 27.30 12.03 24.77
N THR A 241 26.75 12.43 23.63
CA THR A 241 26.31 13.83 23.42
C THR A 241 25.19 14.22 24.37
N MET A 242 24.21 13.35 24.62
CA MET A 242 23.16 13.57 25.62
C MET A 242 23.73 13.74 27.03
N ALA A 243 24.68 12.88 27.44
CA ALA A 243 25.30 12.96 28.76
C ALA A 243 26.10 14.27 28.95
N VAL A 244 26.86 14.68 27.93
CA VAL A 244 27.60 15.96 27.96
C VAL A 244 26.66 17.15 28.09
N LEU A 245 25.58 17.19 27.30
CA LEU A 245 24.57 18.25 27.40
C LEU A 245 23.95 18.30 28.80
N PHE A 246 23.60 17.14 29.38
CA PHE A 246 23.05 17.06 30.73
C PHE A 246 24.02 17.62 31.79
N VAL A 247 25.32 17.27 31.71
CA VAL A 247 26.34 17.77 32.62
C VAL A 247 26.50 19.29 32.49
N ILE A 248 26.55 19.81 31.27
CA ILE A 248 26.66 21.26 31.03
C ILE A 248 25.45 22.00 31.62
N THR A 249 24.24 21.50 31.40
CA THR A 249 23.02 22.08 31.98
C THR A 249 23.04 22.03 33.51
N ALA A 250 23.43 20.90 34.11
CA ALA A 250 23.54 20.77 35.57
C ALA A 250 24.56 21.75 36.16
N LEU A 251 25.74 21.87 35.54
CA LEU A 251 26.77 22.82 35.94
C LEU A 251 26.29 24.27 35.81
N PHE A 252 25.59 24.61 34.72
CA PHE A 252 25.01 25.94 34.55
C PHE A 252 24.05 26.30 35.69
N TYR A 253 23.11 25.42 36.04
CA TYR A 253 22.18 25.67 37.14
C TYR A 253 22.87 25.73 38.50
N ALA A 254 23.86 24.86 38.76
CA ALA A 254 24.65 24.91 39.98
C ALA A 254 25.45 26.22 40.10
N SER A 255 26.09 26.68 39.01
CA SER A 255 26.80 27.95 38.97
C SER A 255 25.89 29.15 39.21
N ASN A 256 24.69 29.16 38.61
CA ASN A 256 23.69 30.21 38.85
C ASN A 256 23.17 30.20 40.29
N TYR A 257 22.98 29.02 40.90
CA TYR A 257 22.57 28.92 42.29
C TYR A 257 23.65 29.45 43.25
N ILE A 258 24.92 29.10 43.03
CA ILE A 258 26.04 29.58 43.85
C ILE A 258 26.24 31.10 43.68
N GLN A 259 26.17 31.64 42.46
CA GLN A 259 26.25 33.09 42.24
C GLN A 259 25.01 33.84 42.74
N GLY A 260 23.82 33.25 42.66
CA GLY A 260 22.57 33.85 43.10
C GLY A 260 22.28 33.73 44.61
N GLY A 261 22.94 32.79 45.29
CA GLY A 261 22.65 32.39 46.68
C GLY A 261 23.45 33.10 47.77
N GLY A 262 24.09 34.23 47.47
CA GLY A 262 24.99 34.90 48.43
C GLY A 262 24.71 36.38 48.73
N GLN A 263 23.81 37.06 48.01
CA GLN A 263 23.48 38.47 48.30
C GLN A 263 22.00 38.74 48.12
N THR A 264 21.36 39.26 49.17
CA THR A 264 20.07 39.93 49.10
C THR A 264 20.18 41.08 48.11
N ARG A 265 19.45 41.00 46.99
CA ARG A 265 19.39 42.09 46.00
C ARG A 265 18.63 43.26 46.61
N ILE A 266 19.36 44.25 47.13
CA ILE A 266 18.81 45.57 47.40
C ILE A 266 18.60 46.22 46.02
N PHE A 267 17.34 46.40 45.60
CA PHE A 267 17.02 47.19 44.42
C PHE A 267 17.37 48.66 44.73
N VAL A 268 18.60 49.07 44.40
CA VAL A 268 18.96 50.49 44.39
C VAL A 268 18.37 51.08 43.12
N ARG A 269 17.34 51.92 43.28
CA ARG A 269 16.84 52.81 42.23
C ARG A 269 18.02 53.67 41.79
N CYS A 270 18.55 53.44 40.59
CA CYS A 270 19.53 54.33 39.97
C CYS A 270 18.85 55.64 39.58
N GLU A 271 18.64 56.50 40.57
CA GLU A 271 18.60 57.94 40.34
C GLU A 271 20.02 58.45 40.60
N PHE A 272 20.57 59.14 39.61
CA PHE A 272 21.85 59.85 39.60
C PHE A 272 23.08 59.13 39.02
N SER A 273 23.51 59.66 37.87
CA SER A 273 24.77 59.46 37.13
C SER A 273 24.80 58.37 36.04
N GLN A 274 24.61 58.85 34.80
CA GLN A 274 24.51 58.17 33.51
C GLN A 274 25.81 57.52 32.96
N LEU A 275 26.85 57.23 33.74
CA LEU A 275 28.17 56.88 33.15
C LEU A 275 28.80 55.54 33.54
N LEU A 276 28.13 54.66 34.31
CA LEU A 276 28.73 53.38 34.73
C LEU A 276 27.89 52.13 34.50
N CYS A 277 26.72 52.21 33.86
CA CYS A 277 25.90 51.05 33.52
C CYS A 277 25.92 50.74 32.01
N GLU A 278 27.10 50.76 31.39
CA GLU A 278 27.26 50.46 29.96
C GLU A 278 28.36 49.43 29.68
N ARG A 279 28.67 48.56 30.65
CA ARG A 279 29.70 47.53 30.45
C ARG A 279 29.35 46.23 31.16
N ASN A 280 28.30 45.55 30.69
CA ASN A 280 28.17 44.07 30.69
C ASN A 280 26.78 43.62 30.21
N HIS A 281 26.39 43.99 29.00
CA HIS A 281 25.18 43.43 28.38
C HIS A 281 25.38 43.03 26.91
N SER A 282 26.58 42.52 26.58
CA SER A 282 26.97 42.18 25.21
C SER A 282 27.19 40.68 24.97
N PHE A 283 26.73 39.79 25.86
CA PHE A 283 26.96 38.35 25.71
C PHE A 283 25.69 37.49 25.68
N LEU A 284 24.52 38.12 25.54
CA LEU A 284 23.21 37.44 25.64
C LEU A 284 22.50 37.18 24.30
N PHE A 285 23.15 37.37 23.14
CA PHE A 285 22.43 37.29 21.86
C PHE A 285 22.80 36.14 20.92
N ASN A 286 23.62 35.15 21.33
CA ASN A 286 24.11 34.12 20.38
C ASN A 286 23.76 32.65 20.68
N VAL A 287 23.02 32.33 21.75
CA VAL A 287 22.66 30.92 22.05
C VAL A 287 21.26 30.56 21.51
N ALA A 288 20.39 31.53 21.28
CA ALA A 288 19.04 31.28 20.77
C ALA A 288 19.01 30.98 19.26
N GLU A 289 19.96 31.48 18.46
CA GLU A 289 20.02 31.20 17.01
C GLU A 289 20.56 29.79 16.69
N ILE A 290 21.38 29.19 17.56
CA ILE A 290 21.88 27.83 17.35
C ILE A 290 20.75 26.79 17.50
N PHE A 291 19.68 27.11 18.23
CA PHE A 291 18.52 26.22 18.39
C PHE A 291 17.50 26.29 17.24
N LEU A 292 17.57 27.30 16.36
CA LEU A 292 16.66 27.41 15.21
C LEU A 292 17.21 26.81 13.91
N ILE A 293 18.53 26.60 13.81
CA ILE A 293 19.13 25.97 12.62
C ILE A 293 19.06 24.43 12.67
N ALA A 294 18.83 23.83 13.85
CA ALA A 294 18.80 22.37 14.00
C ALA A 294 17.40 21.72 13.85
N LYS A 295 16.35 22.49 13.47
CA LYS A 295 14.97 21.99 13.43
C LYS A 295 14.42 21.68 12.04
N ASP A 296 15.23 21.80 10.98
CA ASP A 296 14.78 21.59 9.60
C ASP A 296 15.34 20.31 8.95
N GLN A 297 15.19 19.19 9.66
CA GLN A 297 15.27 17.85 9.06
C GLN A 297 14.14 16.97 9.63
N PRO A 298 13.24 16.42 8.79
CA PRO A 298 12.06 15.70 9.26
C PRO A 298 12.44 14.33 9.84
N ARG A 299 12.46 14.23 11.17
CA ARG A 299 12.32 12.95 11.87
C ARG A 299 10.82 12.60 11.98
N LYS A 300 10.34 11.75 11.08
CA LYS A 300 9.14 10.92 11.31
C LYS A 300 9.45 9.47 10.95
N ILE A 301 10.11 8.76 11.87
CA ILE A 301 9.93 7.30 12.01
C ILE A 301 10.00 6.96 13.51
N SER A 302 8.85 6.78 14.14
CA SER A 302 8.67 5.84 15.25
C SER A 302 7.18 5.66 15.59
N LYS A 303 6.49 4.79 14.85
CA LYS A 303 5.48 3.84 15.34
C LYS A 303 4.74 3.23 14.14
N PHE A 304 5.16 2.03 13.74
CA PHE A 304 4.24 1.06 13.16
C PHE A 304 4.21 -0.14 14.12
N ARG A 305 3.20 -0.14 14.98
CA ARG A 305 2.66 -1.31 15.66
C ARG A 305 1.21 -1.34 15.20
N PHE A 306 0.85 -2.32 14.37
CA PHE A 306 -0.54 -2.61 14.07
C PHE A 306 -1.23 -2.91 15.42
N SER A 307 -2.20 -2.07 15.77
CA SER A 307 -3.22 -2.42 16.75
C SER A 307 -4.38 -2.94 15.93
N ASP A 308 -4.68 -4.22 16.11
CA ASP A 308 -6.04 -4.72 15.88
C ASP A 308 -7.00 -3.94 16.80
N ASP A 309 -8.18 -3.63 16.25
CA ASP A 309 -9.50 -3.55 16.91
C ASP A 309 -10.37 -2.34 16.50
N THR A 310 -11.54 -2.71 15.96
CA THR A 310 -12.84 -2.02 16.03
C THR A 310 -13.12 -0.79 15.16
N TRP A 311 -13.80 -1.01 14.03
CA TRP A 311 -14.82 -0.09 13.53
C TRP A 311 -16.19 -0.74 13.69
N SER A 312 -17.05 -0.12 14.49
CA SER A 312 -18.51 -0.29 14.42
C SER A 312 -19.09 1.07 14.06
N PRO A 313 -20.07 1.16 13.14
CA PRO A 313 -20.57 2.42 12.63
C PRO A 313 -21.68 2.98 13.53
N THR A 314 -21.76 4.30 13.63
CA THR A 314 -22.96 4.98 14.13
C THR A 314 -23.48 5.94 13.06
N ILE A 315 -24.64 5.53 12.53
CA ILE A 315 -25.80 6.27 12.00
C ILE A 315 -25.54 7.32 10.92
#